data_AF-A0A5Q0UFH0-F1
#
_entry.id   AF-A0A5Q0UFH0-F1
#
_cell.length_a   1.000
_cell.length_b   1.000
_cell.length_c   1.000
_cell.angle_alpha   90.00
_cell.angle_beta   90.00
_cell.angle_gamma   90.00
#
_symmetry.space_group_name_H-M   'P 1'
#
loop_
_entity.id
_entity.type
_entity.pdbx_description
1 polymer ?
#
loop_
_entity_poly.entity_id
_entity_poly.type
_entity_poly.pdbx_seq_one_letter_code
_entity_poly.pdbx_strand_id
1 'polypeptide(L)'
;MVFEVKLSDAAKKHRKELDEDIRELVDEAIDDIKEEGLNHENAGFLSDQRFSDTALYRYKLVEDKANHRIIFDFIEGKTIRIFDLGHRDWIYDE
;
A
#
# COMPACT_ATOMS: atom_id res chain seq x y z
N MET A 1 10.38 8.79 -11.76
CA MET A 1 9.08 9.14 -12.37
C MET A 1 8.14 9.27 -11.19
N VAL A 2 7.52 10.43 -10.95
CA VAL A 2 6.72 10.62 -9.73
C VAL A 2 5.26 10.33 -10.05
N PHE A 3 4.66 9.36 -9.35
CA PHE A 3 3.25 9.01 -9.48
C PHE A 3 2.36 9.95 -8.64
N GLU A 4 1.11 10.12 -9.03
CA GLU A 4 0.10 10.72 -8.15
C GLU A 4 -0.45 9.64 -7.21
N VAL A 5 -0.47 9.85 -5.90
CA VAL A 5 -1.04 8.88 -4.95
C VAL A 5 -2.41 9.32 -4.45
N LYS A 6 -3.38 8.40 -4.49
CA LYS A 6 -4.73 8.58 -3.91
C LYS A 6 -5.02 7.49 -2.88
N LEU A 7 -5.41 7.89 -1.68
CA LEU A 7 -5.88 6.98 -0.63
C LEU A 7 -7.40 6.77 -0.76
N SER A 8 -7.83 5.51 -0.74
CA SER A 8 -9.25 5.15 -0.56
C SER A 8 -9.75 5.59 0.82
N ASP A 9 -11.07 5.57 1.04
CA ASP A 9 -11.62 5.87 2.36
C ASP A 9 -11.29 4.81 3.41
N ALA A 10 -11.15 3.54 3.00
CA ALA A 10 -10.67 2.46 3.86
C ALA A 10 -9.22 2.69 4.28
N ALA A 11 -8.34 2.99 3.33
CA ALA A 11 -6.93 3.30 3.61
C ALA A 11 -6.77 4.52 4.53
N LYS A 12 -7.56 5.58 4.32
CA LYS A 12 -7.58 6.75 5.21
C LYS A 12 -8.03 6.39 6.63
N LYS A 13 -9.01 5.48 6.76
CA LYS A 13 -9.51 5.03 8.05
C LYS A 13 -8.44 4.20 8.76
N HIS A 14 -7.91 3.15 8.13
CA HIS A 14 -6.92 2.28 8.75
C HIS A 14 -5.63 3.02 9.07
N ARG A 15 -5.18 3.97 8.25
CA ARG A 15 -4.03 4.84 8.56
C ARG A 15 -4.20 5.63 9.87
N LYS A 16 -5.42 6.07 10.17
CA LYS A 16 -5.72 6.78 11.42
C LYS A 16 -5.74 5.87 12.64
N GLU A 17 -5.99 4.59 12.43
CA GLU A 17 -6.05 3.57 13.49
C GLU A 17 -4.67 3.00 13.83
N LEU A 18 -3.65 3.26 13.01
CA LEU A 18 -2.25 2.92 13.29
C LEU A 18 -1.66 3.77 14.41
N ASP A 19 -0.78 3.16 15.20
CA ASP A 19 0.12 3.86 16.12
C ASP A 19 1.01 4.85 15.37
N GLU A 20 1.49 5.89 16.08
CA GLU A 20 2.28 6.98 15.50
C GLU A 20 3.53 6.47 14.77
N ASP A 21 4.35 5.65 15.44
CA ASP A 21 5.56 5.04 14.87
C ASP A 21 5.27 4.24 13.58
N ILE A 22 4.16 3.49 13.57
CA ILE A 22 3.78 2.68 12.41
C ILE A 22 3.25 3.56 11.28
N ARG A 23 2.55 4.64 11.63
CA ARG A 23 2.02 5.60 10.66
C ARG A 23 3.15 6.32 9.93
N GLU A 24 4.21 6.68 10.62
CA GLU A 24 5.41 7.28 10.00
C GLU A 24 6.04 6.31 9.00
N LEU A 25 6.25 5.04 9.38
CA LEU A 25 6.76 4.01 8.46
C LEU A 25 5.85 3.80 7.25
N VAL A 26 4.53 3.87 7.45
CA VAL A 26 3.56 3.79 6.34
C VAL A 26 3.64 5.00 5.43
N ASP A 27 3.84 6.21 5.98
CA ASP A 27 3.97 7.42 5.17
C ASP A 27 5.25 7.39 4.33
N GLU A 28 6.37 6.94 4.89
CA GLU A 28 7.61 6.72 4.16
C GLU A 28 7.42 5.70 3.03
N ALA A 29 6.78 4.56 3.32
CA ALA A 29 6.49 3.56 2.31
C ALA A 29 5.55 4.09 1.20
N ILE A 30 4.64 5.02 1.51
CA ILE A 30 3.81 5.68 0.49
C ILE A 30 4.66 6.57 -0.42
N ASP A 31 5.63 7.28 0.12
CA ASP A 31 6.57 8.09 -0.66
C ASP A 31 7.48 7.21 -1.53
N ASP A 32 7.97 6.06 -1.04
CA ASP A 32 8.69 5.09 -1.87
C ASP A 32 7.86 4.61 -3.06
N ILE A 33 6.60 4.22 -2.79
CA ILE A 33 5.65 3.80 -3.84
C ILE A 33 5.44 4.92 -4.85
N LYS A 34 5.38 6.18 -4.40
CA LYS A 34 5.20 7.35 -5.25
C LYS A 34 6.40 7.62 -6.15
N GLU A 35 7.62 7.37 -5.69
CA GLU A 35 8.85 7.64 -6.43
C GLU A 35 9.26 6.49 -7.36
N GLU A 36 9.07 5.26 -6.89
CA GLU A 36 9.60 4.06 -7.55
C GLU A 36 8.51 3.13 -8.10
N GLY A 37 7.31 3.15 -7.52
CA GLY A 37 6.20 2.28 -7.90
C GLY A 37 6.57 0.81 -7.76
N LEU A 38 6.51 0.06 -8.88
CA LEU A 38 6.88 -1.37 -8.92
C LEU A 38 8.38 -1.62 -9.04
N ASN A 39 9.21 -0.58 -9.19
CA ASN A 39 10.65 -0.77 -9.23
C ASN A 39 11.24 -0.98 -7.83
N HIS A 40 10.50 -0.61 -6.78
CA HIS A 40 10.93 -0.77 -5.39
C HIS A 40 10.97 -2.25 -5.00
N GLU A 41 12.00 -2.69 -4.27
CA GLU A 41 12.19 -4.11 -3.91
C GLU A 41 11.07 -4.68 -3.02
N ASN A 42 10.45 -3.82 -2.20
CA ASN A 42 9.34 -4.17 -1.34
C ASN A 42 7.98 -4.23 -2.07
N ALA A 43 7.90 -3.70 -3.29
CA ALA A 43 6.70 -3.74 -4.12
C ALA A 43 6.63 -5.06 -4.89
N GLY A 44 5.43 -5.63 -4.98
CA GLY A 44 5.25 -6.87 -5.74
C GLY A 44 3.80 -7.17 -6.04
N PHE A 45 3.61 -8.04 -7.03
CA PHE A 45 2.29 -8.50 -7.42
C PHE A 45 1.57 -9.23 -6.27
N LEU A 46 0.28 -8.93 -6.09
CA LEU A 46 -0.57 -9.59 -5.10
C LEU A 46 -1.55 -10.55 -5.77
N SER A 47 -2.42 -10.02 -6.64
CA SER A 47 -3.46 -10.82 -7.32
C SER A 47 -3.98 -10.08 -8.53
N ASP A 48 -4.32 -10.85 -9.57
CA ASP A 48 -5.22 -10.40 -10.62
C ASP A 48 -6.64 -10.64 -10.13
N GLN A 49 -7.46 -9.59 -10.08
CA GLN A 49 -8.93 -9.67 -10.15
C GLN A 49 -9.70 -10.48 -9.08
N ARG A 50 -9.58 -10.13 -7.79
CA ARG A 50 -10.68 -10.43 -6.83
C ARG A 50 -11.41 -9.19 -6.29
N PHE A 51 -10.79 -8.01 -6.32
CA PHE A 51 -11.34 -6.80 -5.69
C PHE A 51 -11.34 -5.54 -6.58
N SER A 52 -10.77 -5.57 -7.80
CA SER A 52 -10.85 -4.48 -8.78
C SER A 52 -10.68 -4.96 -10.23
N ASP A 53 -11.06 -4.10 -11.18
CA ASP A 53 -10.83 -4.29 -12.63
C ASP A 53 -9.34 -4.22 -13.05
N THR A 54 -8.46 -4.01 -12.08
CA THR A 54 -7.03 -3.72 -12.24
C THR A 54 -6.20 -4.74 -11.46
N ALA A 55 -4.95 -4.95 -11.88
CA ALA A 55 -4.01 -5.77 -11.11
C ALA A 55 -3.73 -5.13 -9.76
N LEU A 56 -3.76 -5.93 -8.69
CA LEU A 56 -3.42 -5.49 -7.34
C LEU A 56 -1.97 -5.82 -7.01
N TYR A 57 -1.33 -4.87 -6.35
CA TYR A 57 0.04 -4.95 -5.89
C TYR A 57 0.06 -4.74 -4.37
N ARG A 58 1.13 -5.23 -3.75
CA ARG A 58 1.42 -5.01 -2.34
C ARG A 58 2.80 -4.38 -2.18
N TYR A 59 2.93 -3.51 -1.20
CA TYR A 59 4.20 -3.09 -0.64
C TYR A 59 4.37 -3.74 0.72
N LYS A 60 5.52 -4.37 0.97
CA LYS A 60 5.84 -5.01 2.24
C LYS A 60 6.66 -4.08 3.12
N LEU A 61 6.10 -3.67 4.25
CA LEU A 61 6.87 -3.11 5.34
C LEU A 61 7.35 -4.29 6.19
N VAL A 62 8.67 -4.44 6.33
CA VAL A 62 9.30 -5.46 7.18
C VAL A 62 10.46 -4.79 7.91
N GLU A 63 10.12 -4.10 8.99
CA GLU A 63 11.07 -3.75 10.05
C GLU A 63 10.73 -4.54 11.31
N ASP A 64 11.67 -4.62 12.26
CA ASP A 64 11.62 -5.44 13.49
C ASP A 64 10.34 -5.29 14.35
N LYS A 65 9.46 -4.32 14.01
CA LYS A 65 8.19 -4.03 14.68
C LYS A 65 6.98 -3.88 13.75
N ALA A 66 7.15 -3.78 12.44
CA ALA A 66 6.08 -3.42 11.51
C ALA A 66 5.92 -4.46 10.41
N ASN A 67 5.15 -5.53 10.65
CA ASN A 67 4.74 -6.47 9.61
C ASN A 67 3.46 -5.95 8.91
N HIS A 68 3.57 -4.78 8.28
CA HIS A 68 2.46 -4.09 7.62
C HIS A 68 2.50 -4.26 6.10
N ARG A 69 1.34 -4.12 5.47
CA ARG A 69 1.17 -4.20 4.02
C ARG A 69 0.39 -2.99 3.54
N ILE A 70 0.77 -2.48 2.37
CA ILE A 70 0.00 -1.49 1.64
C ILE A 70 -0.46 -2.15 0.35
N ILE A 71 -1.77 -2.13 0.09
CA ILE A 71 -2.38 -2.70 -1.11
C ILE A 71 -2.74 -1.57 -2.06
N PHE A 72 -2.26 -1.65 -3.30
CA PHE A 72 -2.43 -0.58 -4.28
C PHE A 72 -2.58 -1.08 -5.71
N ASP A 73 -3.09 -0.23 -6.59
CA ASP A 73 -3.14 -0.45 -8.03
C ASP A 73 -2.68 0.78 -8.82
N PHE A 74 -2.51 0.58 -10.13
CA PHE A 74 -2.20 1.66 -11.08
C PHE A 74 -3.42 1.98 -11.91
N ILE A 75 -3.84 3.24 -11.86
CA ILE A 75 -4.88 3.83 -12.69
C ILE A 75 -4.21 4.58 -13.83
N GLU A 76 -4.51 4.15 -15.07
CA GLU A 76 -4.00 4.75 -16.31
C GLU A 76 -2.45 4.88 -16.36
N GLY A 77 -1.73 4.07 -15.57
CA GLY A 77 -0.27 4.07 -15.49
C GLY A 77 0.36 5.35 -14.89
N LYS A 78 -0.44 6.25 -14.30
CA LYS A 78 0.02 7.55 -13.78
C LYS A 78 -0.36 7.82 -12.34
N THR A 79 -1.47 7.23 -11.89
CA THR A 79 -1.97 7.39 -10.53
C THR A 79 -1.89 6.05 -9.82
N ILE A 80 -1.33 6.06 -8.61
CA ILE A 80 -1.37 4.93 -7.70
C ILE A 80 -2.54 5.15 -6.75
N ARG A 81 -3.46 4.20 -6.70
CA ARG A 81 -4.51 4.21 -5.69
C ARG A 81 -4.19 3.16 -4.62
N ILE A 82 -4.12 3.62 -3.38
CA ILE A 82 -3.97 2.76 -2.22
C ILE A 82 -5.37 2.36 -1.76
N PHE A 83 -5.67 1.07 -1.86
CA PHE A 83 -6.93 0.49 -1.44
C PHE A 83 -6.99 0.32 0.06
N ASP A 84 -5.92 -0.22 0.63
CA ASP A 84 -5.90 -0.62 2.02
C ASP A 84 -4.46 -0.63 2.56
N LEU A 85 -4.32 -0.50 3.88
CA LEU A 85 -3.07 -0.62 4.59
C LEU A 85 -3.31 -1.08 6.03
N GLY A 86 -2.39 -1.88 6.56
CA GLY A 86 -2.58 -2.48 7.89
C GLY A 86 -1.61 -3.62 8.16
N HIS A 87 -1.72 -4.21 9.36
CA HIS A 87 -0.93 -5.39 9.72
C HIS A 87 -1.25 -6.53 8.75
N ARG A 88 -0.24 -7.35 8.40
CA ARG A 88 -0.38 -8.48 7.47
C ARG A 88 -1.59 -9.34 7.81
N ASP A 89 -1.78 -9.63 9.09
CA ASP A 89 -2.84 -10.55 9.53
C ASP A 89 -4.24 -9.96 9.30
N TRP A 90 -4.41 -8.63 9.40
CA TRP A 90 -5.71 -7.97 9.15
C TRP A 90 -6.03 -7.82 7.67
N ILE A 91 -5.01 -7.68 6.83
CA ILE A 91 -5.18 -7.54 5.38
C ILE A 91 -5.66 -8.84 4.72
N TYR A 92 -5.38 -9.99 5.34
CA TYR A 92 -5.68 -11.31 4.77
C TYR A 92 -6.65 -12.16 5.59
N ASP A 93 -7.07 -11.72 6.79
CA ASP A 93 -8.16 -12.39 7.51
C ASP A 93 -9.50 -12.04 6.86
N GLU A 94 -10.13 -13.06 6.27
CA GLU A 94 -11.54 -13.09 5.85
C GLU A 94 -12.46 -13.44 7.02
#